data_AF-A0A0F9F204-F1
#
_entry.id   AF-A0A0F9F204-F1
#
_cell.length_a   1.000
_cell.length_b   1.000
_cell.length_c   1.000
_cell.angle_alpha   90.00
_cell.angle_beta   90.00
_cell.angle_gamma   90.00
#
_symmetry.space_group_name_H-M   'P 1'
#
loop_
_entity.id
_entity.type
_entity.pdbx_description
1 polymer ?
#
loop_
_entity_poly.entity_id
_entity_poly.type
_entity_poly.pdbx_seq_one_letter_code
_entity_poly.pdbx_strand_id
1 'polypeptide(L)'
;IQGFFSIIPGTVLVFFTTSMLMLNYFENIPSEIRLQTATIFAGMIGIGYILGNVIFSRLGDILFQRNKKNRARLATFCLILSIPFAIILLISLRPIDVNELNIIYPNPIPPDNLFIYILRTIAEIFVAYPTYIVFFIFAIFASMLAAGPGANRSAVMLDVNMPEHKGTAASFFKLSEQVGKGVTLLISFTLISILGTIYNMIFLTVIICFPIAAILWLLASKSIENDMNYKAKILQERKQISLIDYIFELEIQLDRAVQKVQDSKYYIRTDINKFYKLLDDALRIFKFCEREGVSRSITNIEKKAHIMYLRVLLIRQEVLRVYDDYKTQKLIFKEEGNLEKDLASDLREVSIRISEWQKSTFGEIQTYYDDAYIKIVEARLSFKKHLIKGLSKIYSAIKINERVKYLLNERLEIIEEKPELSEDETIVRDKEQELLEKCTNSLKATIKLKDEIESAFRKLKEKGIQTEDLTKISDLTQEYDVDLYSVIVDTFGGDIKTKNALIETYEKIEGTFNEYEKWKEVDFKVF
;
A
#
# COMPACT_ATOMS: atom_id res chain seq x y z
N ILE A 1 -3.04 -21.67 11.01
CA ILE A 1 -2.77 -23.13 10.86
C ILE A 1 -1.29 -23.42 10.72
N GLN A 2 -0.58 -22.91 9.70
CA GLN A 2 0.86 -23.16 9.53
C GLN A 2 1.67 -22.84 10.79
N GLY A 3 1.47 -21.65 11.39
CA GLY A 3 2.17 -21.24 12.61
C GLY A 3 1.98 -22.22 13.76
N PHE A 4 0.75 -22.68 13.96
CA PHE A 4 0.42 -23.68 14.98
C PHE A 4 1.21 -24.99 14.82
N PHE A 5 1.22 -25.61 13.65
CA PHE A 5 1.89 -26.91 13.46
C PHE A 5 3.41 -26.79 13.29
N SER A 6 3.91 -25.68 12.74
CA SER A 6 5.35 -25.51 12.49
C SER A 6 6.20 -25.38 13.75
N ILE A 7 5.60 -25.00 14.88
CA ILE A 7 6.33 -24.77 16.14
C ILE A 7 6.43 -26.03 17.02
N ILE A 8 5.54 -27.01 16.80
CA ILE A 8 5.45 -28.25 17.59
C ILE A 8 6.77 -29.04 17.51
N PRO A 9 7.30 -29.35 16.31
CA PRO A 9 8.63 -29.97 16.13
C PRO A 9 9.75 -29.40 17.02
N GLY A 10 9.99 -28.09 16.93
CA GLY A 10 11.09 -27.45 17.62
C GLY A 10 10.90 -27.41 19.14
N THR A 11 9.66 -27.20 19.58
CA THR A 11 9.33 -27.17 21.01
C THR A 11 9.52 -28.55 21.63
N VAL A 12 9.07 -29.61 20.95
CA VAL A 12 9.25 -30.98 21.44
C VAL A 12 10.72 -31.37 21.48
N LEU A 13 11.47 -31.09 20.41
CA LEU A 13 12.89 -31.43 20.36
C LEU A 13 13.73 -30.69 21.41
N VAL A 14 13.53 -29.40 21.66
CA VAL A 14 14.40 -28.69 22.60
C VAL A 14 14.02 -28.98 24.05
N PHE A 15 12.73 -28.86 24.39
CA PHE A 15 12.28 -29.01 25.78
C PHE A 15 12.35 -30.46 26.24
N PHE A 16 11.75 -31.39 25.49
CA PHE A 16 11.69 -32.79 25.93
C PHE A 16 12.99 -33.55 25.74
N THR A 17 13.90 -33.14 24.83
CA THR A 17 15.24 -33.76 24.78
C THR A 17 16.01 -33.45 26.06
N THR A 18 15.92 -32.24 26.60
CA THR A 18 16.57 -31.90 27.89
C THR A 18 16.05 -32.79 29.02
N SER A 19 14.72 -32.90 29.13
CA SER A 19 14.08 -33.76 30.14
C SER A 19 14.40 -35.24 29.94
N MET A 20 14.41 -35.71 28.70
CA MET A 20 14.74 -37.09 28.35
C MET A 20 16.19 -37.41 28.71
N LEU A 21 17.14 -36.54 28.35
CA LEU A 21 18.54 -36.70 28.70
C LEU A 21 18.73 -36.77 30.22
N MET A 22 18.13 -35.83 30.95
CA MET A 22 18.26 -35.74 32.41
C MET A 22 17.65 -36.95 33.14
N LEU A 23 16.45 -37.39 32.75
CA LEU A 23 15.71 -38.42 33.47
C LEU A 23 16.13 -39.85 33.10
N ASN A 24 16.44 -40.12 31.82
CA ASN A 24 16.60 -41.49 31.34
C ASN A 24 18.03 -41.83 30.92
N TYR A 25 18.77 -40.86 30.37
CA TYR A 25 20.08 -41.14 29.79
C TYR A 25 21.24 -40.77 30.71
N PHE A 26 21.07 -39.72 31.53
CA PHE A 26 22.07 -39.21 32.48
C PHE A 26 21.69 -39.52 33.93
N GLU A 27 20.80 -40.49 34.16
CA GLU A 27 20.29 -40.84 35.49
C GLU A 27 21.40 -41.21 36.48
N ASN A 28 22.48 -41.84 36.01
CA ASN A 28 23.59 -42.25 36.86
C ASN A 28 24.55 -41.09 37.21
N ILE A 29 24.51 -39.97 36.48
CA ILE A 29 25.39 -38.81 36.73
C ILE A 29 24.99 -38.13 38.06
N PRO A 30 25.94 -37.65 38.88
CA PRO A 30 25.63 -36.96 40.15
C PRO A 30 24.58 -35.84 39.98
N SER A 31 23.64 -35.78 40.91
CA SER A 31 22.46 -34.90 40.81
C SER A 31 22.83 -33.41 40.76
N GLU A 32 23.98 -33.04 41.31
CA GLU A 32 24.51 -31.67 41.36
C GLU A 32 24.89 -31.12 39.99
N ILE A 33 25.31 -31.98 39.06
CA ILE A 33 25.80 -31.60 37.72
C ILE A 33 24.94 -32.13 36.56
N ARG A 34 24.00 -33.04 36.85
CA ARG A 34 23.19 -33.75 35.86
C ARG A 34 22.38 -32.81 34.97
N LEU A 35 21.68 -31.84 35.56
CA LEU A 35 20.81 -30.92 34.84
C LEU A 35 21.61 -29.99 33.92
N GLN A 36 22.75 -29.50 34.38
CA GLN A 36 23.64 -28.61 33.63
C GLN A 36 24.24 -29.36 32.45
N THR A 37 24.66 -30.61 32.67
CA THR A 37 25.18 -31.49 31.61
C THR A 37 24.11 -31.74 30.53
N ALA A 38 22.88 -32.12 30.93
CA ALA A 38 21.76 -32.29 30.00
C ALA A 38 21.43 -31.01 29.22
N THR A 39 21.43 -29.86 29.90
CA THR A 39 21.18 -28.55 29.28
C THR A 39 22.25 -28.19 28.26
N ILE A 40 23.53 -28.50 28.51
CA ILE A 40 24.61 -28.25 27.55
C ILE A 40 24.43 -29.11 26.29
N PHE A 41 24.14 -30.40 26.44
CA PHE A 41 23.85 -31.29 25.31
C PHE A 41 22.63 -30.84 24.50
N ALA A 42 21.57 -30.37 25.17
CA ALA A 42 20.42 -29.78 24.49
C ALA A 42 20.76 -28.43 23.81
N GLY A 43 21.56 -27.59 24.45
CA GLY A 43 22.03 -26.31 23.92
C GLY A 43 22.89 -26.49 22.66
N MET A 44 23.69 -27.56 22.61
CA MET A 44 24.45 -27.97 21.43
C MET A 44 23.55 -28.24 20.21
N ILE A 45 22.33 -28.78 20.41
CA ILE A 45 21.31 -28.90 19.35
C ILE A 45 20.87 -27.50 18.85
N GLY A 46 20.77 -26.53 19.75
CA GLY A 46 20.41 -25.14 19.44
C GLY A 46 21.39 -24.42 18.49
N ILE A 47 22.67 -24.81 18.48
CA ILE A 47 23.68 -24.26 17.55
C ILE A 47 23.27 -24.51 16.10
N GLY A 48 22.77 -25.72 15.80
CA GLY A 48 22.26 -26.06 14.47
C GLY A 48 21.14 -25.11 14.02
N TYR A 49 20.21 -24.78 14.92
CA TYR A 49 19.10 -23.88 14.62
C TYR A 49 19.57 -22.46 14.26
N ILE A 50 20.57 -21.94 14.97
CA ILE A 50 21.17 -20.62 14.69
C ILE A 50 21.83 -20.63 13.32
N LEU A 51 22.67 -21.62 13.04
CA LEU A 51 23.33 -21.78 11.74
C LEU A 51 22.31 -21.92 10.61
N GLY A 52 21.26 -22.70 10.83
CA GLY A 52 20.19 -22.92 9.87
C GLY A 52 19.47 -21.64 9.49
N ASN A 53 19.14 -20.77 10.45
CA ASN A 53 18.51 -19.49 10.16
C ASN A 53 19.38 -18.60 9.26
N VAL A 54 20.69 -18.53 9.51
CA VAL A 54 21.61 -17.73 8.70
C VAL A 54 21.76 -18.31 7.29
N ILE A 55 21.94 -19.62 7.17
CA ILE A 55 22.17 -20.28 5.88
C ILE A 55 20.89 -20.29 5.03
N PHE A 56 19.75 -20.68 5.61
CA PHE A 56 18.50 -20.85 4.87
C PHE A 56 17.76 -19.55 4.59
N SER A 57 18.02 -18.46 5.33
CA SER A 57 17.53 -17.13 4.95
C SER A 57 18.19 -16.67 3.64
N ARG A 58 19.53 -16.72 3.59
CA ARG A 58 20.29 -16.37 2.38
C ARG A 58 19.95 -17.28 1.19
N LEU A 59 19.88 -18.60 1.40
CA LEU A 59 19.52 -19.54 0.34
C LEU A 59 18.09 -19.29 -0.17
N GLY A 60 17.17 -18.97 0.74
CA GLY A 60 15.80 -18.59 0.41
C GLY A 60 15.71 -17.40 -0.53
N ASP A 61 16.48 -16.34 -0.28
CA ASP A 61 16.54 -15.15 -1.13
C ASP A 61 17.07 -15.46 -2.54
N ILE A 62 18.13 -16.27 -2.64
CA ILE A 62 18.70 -16.68 -3.94
C ILE A 62 17.67 -17.50 -4.73
N LEU A 63 16.99 -18.44 -4.08
CA LEU A 63 16.02 -19.30 -4.73
C LEU A 63 14.74 -18.54 -5.13
N PHE A 64 14.36 -17.52 -4.36
CA PHE A 64 13.22 -16.64 -4.64
C PHE A 64 13.38 -15.89 -5.95
N GLN A 65 14.58 -15.39 -6.24
CA GLN A 65 14.87 -14.66 -7.48
C GLN A 65 14.62 -15.52 -8.73
N ARG A 66 14.82 -16.85 -8.64
CA ARG A 66 14.53 -17.78 -9.74
C ARG A 66 13.05 -18.09 -9.87
N ASN A 67 12.37 -18.31 -8.75
CA ASN A 67 10.93 -18.53 -8.72
C ASN A 67 10.37 -18.15 -7.34
N LYS A 68 9.32 -17.32 -7.33
CA LYS A 68 8.66 -16.84 -6.11
C LYS A 68 8.21 -17.97 -5.17
N LYS A 69 7.84 -19.13 -5.72
CA LYS A 69 7.41 -20.33 -4.96
C LYS A 69 8.55 -21.02 -4.21
N ASN A 70 9.80 -20.77 -4.59
CA ASN A 70 10.92 -21.57 -4.10
C ASN A 70 11.25 -21.34 -2.61
N ARG A 71 10.92 -20.18 -2.02
CA ARG A 71 11.09 -19.98 -0.56
C ARG A 71 10.25 -20.97 0.24
N ALA A 72 9.00 -21.17 -0.17
CA ALA A 72 8.12 -22.14 0.48
C ALA A 72 8.54 -23.58 0.19
N ARG A 73 8.97 -23.89 -1.04
CA ARG A 73 9.49 -25.23 -1.39
C ARG A 73 10.76 -25.58 -0.61
N LEU A 74 11.64 -24.60 -0.38
CA LEU A 74 12.82 -24.78 0.46
C LEU A 74 12.41 -25.15 1.89
N ALA A 75 11.44 -24.44 2.47
CA ALA A 75 10.91 -24.78 3.80
C ALA A 75 10.35 -26.21 3.87
N THR A 76 9.59 -26.63 2.86
CA THR A 76 9.10 -28.02 2.74
C THR A 76 10.26 -29.02 2.67
N PHE A 77 11.24 -28.78 1.80
CA PHE A 77 12.39 -29.67 1.61
C PHE A 77 13.19 -29.82 2.90
N CYS A 78 13.47 -28.72 3.58
CA CYS A 78 14.19 -28.73 4.86
C CYS A 78 13.44 -29.53 5.94
N LEU A 79 12.11 -29.42 6.02
CA LEU A 79 11.32 -30.20 6.98
C LEU A 79 11.27 -31.70 6.66
N ILE A 80 11.18 -32.07 5.39
CA ILE A 80 11.21 -33.49 5.00
C ILE A 80 12.58 -34.07 5.30
N LEU A 81 13.64 -33.33 4.95
CA LEU A 81 15.00 -33.78 5.14
C LEU A 81 15.37 -33.85 6.63
N SER A 82 14.80 -33.03 7.52
CA SER A 82 15.13 -33.10 8.96
C SER A 82 14.62 -34.38 9.65
N ILE A 83 13.61 -35.07 9.11
CA ILE A 83 13.04 -36.30 9.69
C ILE A 83 14.07 -37.43 9.83
N PRO A 84 14.76 -37.89 8.76
CA PRO A 84 15.75 -38.96 8.90
C PRO A 84 16.90 -38.57 9.85
N PHE A 85 17.33 -37.31 9.85
CA PHE A 85 18.38 -36.87 10.79
C PHE A 85 17.89 -36.87 12.23
N ALA A 86 16.65 -36.47 12.49
CA ALA A 86 16.04 -36.53 13.82
C ALA A 86 15.86 -37.98 14.30
N ILE A 87 15.50 -38.92 13.42
CA ILE A 87 15.39 -40.34 13.76
C ILE A 87 16.76 -40.93 14.11
N ILE A 88 17.80 -40.67 13.30
CA ILE A 88 19.17 -41.14 13.56
C ILE A 88 19.68 -40.56 14.88
N LEU A 89 19.40 -39.28 15.15
CA LEU A 89 19.68 -38.64 16.44
C LEU A 89 19.08 -39.43 17.60
N LEU A 90 17.79 -39.75 17.56
CA LEU A 90 17.12 -40.45 18.67
C LEU A 90 17.69 -41.86 18.88
N ILE A 91 17.94 -42.60 17.80
CA ILE A 91 18.48 -43.97 17.86
C ILE A 91 19.93 -43.99 18.39
N SER A 92 20.68 -42.89 18.23
CA SER A 92 22.08 -42.81 18.66
C SER A 92 22.25 -42.63 20.18
N LEU A 93 21.19 -42.30 20.91
CA LEU A 93 21.24 -42.09 22.36
C LEU A 93 21.29 -43.41 23.12
N ARG A 94 22.24 -43.51 24.05
CA ARG A 94 22.41 -44.67 24.96
C ARG A 94 22.53 -44.20 26.40
N PRO A 95 21.89 -44.89 27.38
CA PRO A 95 22.05 -44.55 28.78
C PRO A 95 23.51 -44.62 29.21
N ILE A 96 23.92 -43.65 30.02
CA ILE A 96 25.30 -43.51 30.48
C ILE A 96 25.45 -44.22 31.82
N ASP A 97 26.43 -45.11 31.90
CA ASP A 97 26.90 -45.67 33.15
C ASP A 97 28.11 -44.86 33.63
N VAL A 98 28.03 -44.35 34.87
CA VAL A 98 29.11 -43.59 35.47
C VAL A 98 30.36 -44.44 35.69
N ASN A 99 30.22 -45.76 35.83
CA ASN A 99 31.37 -46.65 36.00
C ASN A 99 32.23 -46.76 34.73
N GLU A 100 31.65 -46.52 33.55
CA GLU A 100 32.38 -46.48 32.28
C GLU A 100 33.09 -45.13 32.06
N LEU A 101 32.72 -44.10 32.83
CA LEU A 101 33.43 -42.82 32.85
C LEU A 101 34.62 -42.94 33.79
N ASN A 102 35.83 -42.66 33.30
CA ASN A 102 37.06 -42.65 34.11
C ASN A 102 37.15 -41.42 35.04
N ILE A 103 36.07 -41.12 35.77
CA ILE A 103 35.93 -39.97 36.66
C ILE A 103 35.51 -40.46 38.05
N ILE A 104 36.29 -40.07 39.05
CA ILE A 104 35.94 -40.26 40.45
C ILE A 104 35.24 -38.98 40.91
N TYR A 105 33.93 -39.08 41.17
CA TYR A 105 33.14 -37.96 41.69
C TYR A 105 33.24 -37.89 43.22
N PRO A 106 33.65 -36.76 43.81
CA PRO A 106 33.53 -36.55 45.25
C PRO A 106 32.04 -36.43 45.63
N ASN A 107 31.66 -36.96 46.79
CA ASN A 107 30.30 -36.91 47.31
C ASN A 107 30.25 -36.14 48.66
N PRO A 108 29.72 -34.91 48.73
CA PRO A 108 29.17 -34.10 47.62
C PRO A 108 30.26 -33.44 46.77
N ILE A 109 29.92 -32.99 45.56
CA ILE A 109 30.84 -32.24 44.70
C ILE A 109 31.02 -30.82 45.27
N PRO A 110 32.27 -30.36 45.54
CA PRO A 110 32.51 -29.00 46.02
C PRO A 110 31.98 -27.93 45.06
N PRO A 111 31.25 -26.90 45.54
CA PRO A 111 30.66 -25.85 44.69
C PRO A 111 31.67 -25.18 43.75
N ASP A 112 32.89 -24.93 44.23
CA ASP A 112 33.94 -24.23 43.48
C ASP A 112 34.44 -25.03 42.26
N ASN A 113 34.23 -26.35 42.25
CA ASN A 113 34.72 -27.26 41.21
C ASN A 113 33.62 -27.77 40.26
N LEU A 114 32.35 -27.37 40.45
CA LEU A 114 31.22 -27.88 39.68
C LEU A 114 31.43 -27.73 38.16
N PHE A 115 31.92 -26.57 37.71
CA PHE A 115 32.14 -26.32 36.29
C PHE A 115 33.20 -27.26 35.67
N ILE A 116 34.27 -27.54 36.40
CA ILE A 116 35.34 -28.44 35.94
C ILE A 116 34.80 -29.87 35.81
N TYR A 117 34.02 -30.33 36.79
CA TYR A 117 33.40 -31.65 36.73
C TYR A 117 32.37 -31.75 35.60
N ILE A 118 31.59 -30.70 35.32
CA ILE A 118 30.68 -30.67 34.15
C ILE A 118 31.47 -30.84 32.85
N LEU A 119 32.51 -30.03 32.62
CA LEU A 119 33.32 -30.11 31.39
C LEU A 119 34.02 -31.46 31.24
N ARG A 120 34.58 -31.98 32.33
CA ARG A 120 35.24 -33.30 32.33
C ARG A 120 34.24 -34.41 32.04
N THR A 121 33.06 -34.36 32.65
CA THR A 121 31.98 -35.31 32.39
C THR A 121 31.62 -35.32 30.91
N ILE A 122 31.40 -34.15 30.30
CA ILE A 122 31.09 -34.04 28.87
C ILE A 122 32.20 -34.62 28.01
N ALA A 123 33.47 -34.29 28.30
CA ALA A 123 34.62 -34.79 27.55
C ALA A 123 34.71 -36.33 27.60
N GLU A 124 34.59 -36.92 28.79
CA GLU A 124 34.65 -38.37 28.98
C GLU A 124 33.44 -39.08 28.36
N ILE A 125 32.25 -38.46 28.34
CA ILE A 125 31.09 -39.01 27.63
C ILE A 125 31.39 -39.19 26.14
N PHE A 126 32.05 -38.23 25.49
CA PHE A 126 32.41 -38.37 24.07
C PHE A 126 33.47 -39.46 23.81
N VAL A 127 34.36 -39.70 24.78
CA VAL A 127 35.41 -40.73 24.69
C VAL A 127 34.83 -42.13 24.94
N ALA A 128 34.07 -42.29 26.03
CA ALA A 128 33.47 -43.57 26.44
C ALA A 128 32.30 -43.97 25.53
N TYR A 129 31.51 -43.01 25.05
CA TYR A 129 30.37 -43.25 24.19
C TYR A 129 30.47 -42.49 22.85
N PRO A 130 31.21 -43.03 21.86
CA PRO A 130 31.33 -42.42 20.53
C PRO A 130 29.99 -42.21 19.81
N THR A 131 28.93 -42.92 20.20
CA THR A 131 27.57 -42.69 19.69
C THR A 131 27.06 -41.27 19.97
N TYR A 132 27.56 -40.60 21.01
CA TYR A 132 27.24 -39.19 21.28
C TYR A 132 27.85 -38.23 20.25
N ILE A 133 28.94 -38.61 19.57
CA ILE A 133 29.48 -37.85 18.43
C ILE A 133 28.51 -37.92 17.26
N VAL A 134 28.01 -39.11 16.95
CA VAL A 134 26.99 -39.32 15.91
C VAL A 134 25.71 -38.55 16.26
N PHE A 135 25.23 -38.68 17.51
CA PHE A 135 24.12 -37.89 18.02
C PHE A 135 24.32 -36.39 17.76
N PHE A 136 25.50 -35.85 18.09
CA PHE A 136 25.77 -34.42 17.94
C PHE A 136 25.78 -33.95 16.48
N ILE A 137 26.44 -34.70 15.58
CA ILE A 137 26.48 -34.37 14.15
C ILE A 137 25.05 -34.35 13.58
N PHE A 138 24.28 -35.41 13.84
CA PHE A 138 22.90 -35.50 13.35
C PHE A 138 21.97 -34.50 14.05
N ALA A 139 22.23 -34.12 15.31
CA ALA A 139 21.53 -33.06 16.01
C ALA A 139 21.68 -31.72 15.32
N ILE A 140 22.91 -31.36 14.97
CA ILE A 140 23.19 -30.11 14.26
C ILE A 140 22.42 -30.09 12.95
N PHE A 141 22.52 -31.15 12.13
CA PHE A 141 21.82 -31.18 10.84
C PHE A 141 20.30 -31.19 10.97
N ALA A 142 19.73 -32.00 11.87
CA ALA A 142 18.29 -32.04 12.12
C ALA A 142 17.77 -30.66 12.54
N SER A 143 18.46 -30.02 13.49
CA SER A 143 18.12 -28.70 14.01
C SER A 143 18.30 -27.58 12.97
N MET A 144 19.39 -27.62 12.20
CA MET A 144 19.66 -26.70 11.11
C MET A 144 18.56 -26.75 10.06
N LEU A 145 18.20 -27.95 9.59
CA LEU A 145 17.14 -28.16 8.62
C LEU A 145 15.76 -27.78 9.19
N ALA A 146 15.48 -28.08 10.45
CA ALA A 146 14.24 -27.64 11.11
C ALA A 146 14.08 -26.11 11.18
N ALA A 147 15.17 -25.34 11.10
CA ALA A 147 15.13 -23.87 11.04
C ALA A 147 14.70 -23.31 9.68
N GLY A 148 14.77 -24.10 8.60
CA GLY A 148 14.47 -23.64 7.23
C GLY A 148 13.13 -22.91 7.07
N PRO A 149 12.02 -23.46 7.60
CA PRO A 149 10.74 -22.75 7.70
C PRO A 149 10.81 -21.43 8.43
N GLY A 150 11.42 -21.41 9.64
CA GLY A 150 11.51 -20.22 10.48
C GLY A 150 12.24 -19.08 9.78
N ALA A 151 13.33 -19.41 9.07
CA ALA A 151 14.15 -18.47 8.32
C ALA A 151 13.39 -17.78 7.18
N ASN A 152 12.52 -18.50 6.49
CA ASN A 152 11.83 -18.01 5.28
C ASN A 152 10.43 -17.44 5.55
N ARG A 153 9.85 -17.77 6.70
CA ARG A 153 8.48 -17.43 7.08
C ARG A 153 8.17 -15.93 7.01
N SER A 154 8.99 -15.11 7.66
CA SER A 154 8.75 -13.66 7.75
C SER A 154 8.78 -13.00 6.37
N ALA A 155 9.70 -13.44 5.50
CA ALA A 155 9.79 -12.96 4.14
C ALA A 155 8.54 -13.32 3.31
N VAL A 156 8.12 -14.59 3.36
CA VAL A 156 6.89 -15.04 2.67
C VAL A 156 5.67 -14.24 3.12
N MET A 157 5.51 -14.02 4.43
CA MET A 157 4.39 -13.24 4.96
C MET A 157 4.41 -11.78 4.50
N LEU A 158 5.58 -11.14 4.44
CA LEU A 158 5.70 -9.76 3.96
C LEU A 158 5.35 -9.62 2.48
N ASP A 159 5.67 -10.65 1.69
CA ASP A 159 5.50 -10.65 0.26
C ASP A 159 4.05 -10.87 -0.16
N VAL A 160 3.31 -11.74 0.51
CA VAL A 160 1.90 -12.03 0.16
C VAL A 160 0.92 -10.98 0.68
N ASN A 161 1.22 -10.33 1.81
CA ASN A 161 0.27 -9.42 2.45
C ASN A 161 0.39 -7.96 1.95
N MET A 162 -0.75 -7.27 1.88
CA MET A 162 -0.84 -5.83 1.61
C MET A 162 -0.19 -5.02 2.74
N PRO A 163 0.44 -3.85 2.45
CA PRO A 163 1.10 -3.02 3.47
C PRO A 163 0.28 -2.76 4.72
N GLU A 164 -1.03 -2.55 4.55
CA GLU A 164 -2.01 -2.22 5.59
C GLU A 164 -2.24 -3.38 6.56
N HIS A 165 -2.11 -4.63 6.09
CA HIS A 165 -2.41 -5.84 6.87
C HIS A 165 -1.17 -6.62 7.32
N LYS A 166 0.05 -6.16 6.97
CA LYS A 166 1.32 -6.84 7.32
C LYS A 166 1.46 -7.05 8.83
N GLY A 167 1.15 -6.01 9.62
CA GLY A 167 1.23 -6.08 11.09
C GLY A 167 0.23 -7.07 11.67
N THR A 168 -1.04 -6.99 11.25
CA THR A 168 -2.12 -7.87 11.69
C THR A 168 -1.83 -9.33 11.35
N ALA A 169 -1.41 -9.63 10.12
CA ALA A 169 -1.04 -10.98 9.71
C ALA A 169 0.12 -11.55 10.55
N ALA A 170 1.16 -10.75 10.80
CA ALA A 170 2.29 -11.13 11.64
C ALA A 170 1.84 -11.45 13.09
N SER A 171 0.97 -10.62 13.66
CA SER A 171 0.42 -10.82 15.01
C SER A 171 -0.43 -12.09 15.11
N PHE A 172 -1.33 -12.35 14.15
CA PHE A 172 -2.12 -13.59 14.13
C PHE A 172 -1.25 -14.83 13.99
N PHE A 173 -0.19 -14.76 13.18
CA PHE A 173 0.74 -15.87 13.06
C PHE A 173 1.48 -16.11 14.38
N LYS A 174 1.97 -15.05 15.04
CA LYS A 174 2.63 -15.15 16.34
C LYS A 174 1.69 -15.69 17.42
N LEU A 175 0.44 -15.25 17.45
CA LEU A 175 -0.58 -15.80 18.34
C LEU A 175 -0.78 -17.31 18.07
N SER A 176 -0.92 -17.70 16.80
CA SER A 176 -1.03 -19.11 16.39
C SER A 176 0.17 -19.95 16.83
N GLU A 177 1.39 -19.41 16.83
CA GLU A 177 2.57 -20.10 17.37
C GLU A 177 2.51 -20.25 18.89
N GLN A 178 2.12 -19.21 19.64
CA GLN A 178 2.05 -19.29 21.10
C GLN A 178 1.00 -20.30 21.56
N VAL A 179 -0.16 -20.30 20.90
CA VAL A 179 -1.19 -21.32 21.12
C VAL A 179 -0.64 -22.71 20.78
N GLY A 180 0.09 -22.84 19.67
CA GLY A 180 0.77 -24.09 19.29
C GLY A 180 1.74 -24.59 20.36
N LYS A 181 2.57 -23.72 20.95
CA LYS A 181 3.49 -24.07 22.04
C LYS A 181 2.76 -24.54 23.30
N GLY A 182 1.71 -23.83 23.72
CA GLY A 182 0.91 -24.21 24.89
C GLY A 182 0.24 -25.56 24.70
N VAL A 183 -0.39 -25.77 23.54
CA VAL A 183 -1.05 -27.04 23.20
C VAL A 183 -0.04 -28.19 23.06
N THR A 184 1.17 -27.91 22.56
CA THR A 184 2.25 -28.91 22.46
C THR A 184 2.54 -29.53 23.81
N LEU A 185 2.68 -28.73 24.88
CA LEU A 185 2.97 -29.26 26.21
C LEU A 185 1.86 -30.19 26.73
N LEU A 186 0.59 -29.82 26.49
CA LEU A 186 -0.57 -30.65 26.86
C LEU A 186 -0.61 -31.96 26.07
N ILE A 187 -0.41 -31.89 24.75
CA ILE A 187 -0.36 -33.08 23.88
C ILE A 187 0.79 -33.98 24.31
N SER A 188 1.97 -33.42 24.57
CA SER A 188 3.15 -34.18 24.97
C SER A 188 2.93 -34.89 26.31
N PHE A 189 2.31 -34.25 27.31
CA PHE A 189 1.98 -34.92 28.58
C PHE A 189 1.04 -36.12 28.36
N THR A 190 -0.03 -35.92 27.60
CA THR A 190 -0.98 -36.99 27.26
C THR A 190 -0.30 -38.13 26.50
N LEU A 191 0.55 -37.81 25.52
CA LEU A 191 1.31 -38.80 24.77
C LEU A 191 2.32 -39.56 25.64
N ILE A 192 2.99 -38.89 26.58
CA ILE A 192 3.88 -39.56 27.54
C ILE A 192 3.06 -40.54 28.40
N SER A 193 1.89 -40.14 28.88
CA SER A 193 1.01 -41.00 29.69
C SER A 193 0.52 -42.24 28.91
N ILE A 194 0.29 -42.12 27.60
CA ILE A 194 -0.19 -43.22 26.76
C ILE A 194 0.96 -44.12 26.29
N LEU A 195 2.09 -43.53 25.89
CA LEU A 195 3.22 -44.24 25.28
C LEU A 195 4.27 -44.72 26.30
N GLY A 196 4.11 -44.34 27.57
CA GLY A 196 4.92 -44.77 28.71
C GLY A 196 6.31 -44.12 28.83
N THR A 197 6.87 -43.56 27.76
CA THR A 197 8.20 -42.94 27.78
C THR A 197 8.26 -41.62 27.01
N ILE A 198 9.14 -40.72 27.45
CA ILE A 198 9.43 -39.46 26.76
C ILE A 198 10.01 -39.74 25.36
N TYR A 199 10.84 -40.78 25.24
CA TYR A 199 11.42 -41.22 23.97
C TYR A 199 10.34 -41.54 22.92
N ASN A 200 9.36 -42.36 23.27
CA ASN A 200 8.28 -42.75 22.36
C ASN A 200 7.45 -41.54 21.90
N MET A 201 7.22 -40.58 22.80
CA MET A 201 6.50 -39.34 22.48
C MET A 201 7.29 -38.46 21.49
N ILE A 202 8.59 -38.25 21.71
CA ILE A 202 9.43 -37.47 20.78
C ILE A 202 9.49 -38.17 19.42
N PHE A 203 9.70 -39.49 19.41
CA PHE A 203 9.75 -40.29 18.19
C PHE A 203 8.46 -40.20 17.37
N LEU A 204 7.30 -40.34 18.03
CA LEU A 204 6.00 -40.21 17.38
C LEU A 204 5.77 -38.79 16.84
N THR A 205 6.16 -37.77 17.61
CA THR A 205 6.05 -36.36 17.19
C THR A 205 6.88 -36.08 15.94
N VAL A 206 8.10 -36.61 15.86
CA VAL A 206 8.96 -36.47 14.68
C VAL A 206 8.29 -37.10 13.46
N ILE A 207 7.70 -38.29 13.60
CA ILE A 207 7.07 -39.00 12.47
C ILE A 207 5.75 -38.34 12.03
N ILE A 208 4.99 -37.74 12.94
CA ILE A 208 3.66 -37.19 12.61
C ILE A 208 3.72 -35.69 12.32
N CYS A 209 4.29 -34.89 13.23
CA CYS A 209 4.18 -33.44 13.17
C CYS A 209 5.08 -32.82 12.10
N PHE A 210 6.26 -33.39 11.83
CA PHE A 210 7.15 -32.87 10.78
C PHE A 210 6.53 -33.03 9.38
N PRO A 211 6.00 -34.20 8.97
CA PRO A 211 5.29 -34.33 7.70
C PRO A 211 4.08 -33.41 7.59
N ILE A 212 3.27 -33.27 8.64
CA ILE A 212 2.11 -32.35 8.62
C ILE A 212 2.58 -30.91 8.35
N ALA A 213 3.60 -30.44 9.07
CA ALA A 213 4.15 -29.11 8.86
C ALA A 213 4.73 -28.92 7.44
N ALA A 214 5.37 -29.96 6.88
CA ALA A 214 5.91 -29.96 5.53
C ALA A 214 4.80 -29.90 4.46
N ILE A 215 3.73 -30.67 4.63
CA ILE A 215 2.55 -30.68 3.75
C ILE A 215 1.90 -29.30 3.73
N LEU A 216 1.73 -28.66 4.89
CA LEU A 216 1.14 -27.33 4.96
C LEU A 216 2.00 -26.29 4.21
N TRP A 217 3.33 -26.37 4.30
CA TRP A 217 4.23 -25.52 3.50
C TRP A 217 4.15 -25.82 2.01
N LEU A 218 3.96 -27.09 1.64
CA LEU A 218 3.79 -27.49 0.25
C LEU A 218 2.48 -26.91 -0.32
N LEU A 219 1.40 -26.93 0.45
CA LEU A 219 0.12 -26.30 0.08
C LEU A 219 0.28 -24.78 -0.06
N ALA A 220 0.94 -24.12 0.90
CA ALA A 220 1.23 -22.69 0.82
C ALA A 220 2.05 -22.34 -0.44
N SER A 221 3.00 -23.19 -0.85
CA SER A 221 3.80 -22.97 -2.06
C SER A 221 2.97 -22.88 -3.36
N LYS A 222 1.75 -23.43 -3.37
CA LYS A 222 0.85 -23.35 -4.52
C LYS A 222 0.13 -22.01 -4.62
N SER A 223 -0.22 -21.37 -3.50
CA SER A 223 -0.98 -20.10 -3.50
C SER A 223 -0.10 -18.85 -3.55
N ILE A 224 1.12 -18.90 -2.97
CA ILE A 224 1.99 -17.71 -2.78
C ILE A 224 2.19 -16.90 -4.06
N GLU A 225 2.41 -17.55 -5.20
CA GLU A 225 2.62 -16.82 -6.46
C GLU A 225 1.37 -16.04 -6.90
N ASN A 226 0.19 -16.65 -6.76
CA ASN A 226 -1.07 -16.01 -7.11
C ASN A 226 -1.35 -14.83 -6.17
N ASP A 227 -1.13 -15.03 -4.86
CA ASP A 227 -1.34 -13.99 -3.83
C ASP A 227 -0.41 -12.79 -4.07
N MET A 228 0.87 -13.05 -4.37
CA MET A 228 1.83 -12.00 -4.72
C MET A 228 1.45 -11.26 -6.00
N ASN A 229 0.99 -11.95 -7.03
CA ASN A 229 0.58 -11.33 -8.29
C ASN A 229 -0.70 -10.50 -8.11
N TYR A 230 -1.65 -10.98 -7.30
CA TYR A 230 -2.86 -10.24 -6.93
C TYR A 230 -2.54 -8.93 -6.20
N LYS A 231 -1.67 -8.99 -5.19
CA LYS A 231 -1.15 -7.80 -4.51
C LYS A 231 -0.47 -6.83 -5.47
N ALA A 232 0.40 -7.33 -6.35
CA ALA A 232 1.10 -6.50 -7.32
C ALA A 232 0.11 -5.77 -8.26
N LYS A 233 -0.95 -6.47 -8.69
CA LYS A 233 -2.02 -5.90 -9.51
C LYS A 233 -2.74 -4.76 -8.79
N ILE A 234 -3.17 -4.96 -7.54
CA ILE A 234 -3.85 -3.91 -6.75
C ILE A 234 -2.94 -2.67 -6.59
N LEU A 235 -1.65 -2.88 -6.28
CA LEU A 235 -0.71 -1.77 -6.11
C LEU A 235 -0.47 -1.03 -7.43
N GLN A 236 -0.48 -1.74 -8.57
CA GLN A 236 -0.35 -1.14 -9.90
C GLN A 236 -1.58 -0.31 -10.27
N GLU A 237 -2.79 -0.80 -10.00
CA GLU A 237 -4.05 -0.08 -10.24
C GLU A 237 -4.09 1.23 -9.43
N ARG A 238 -3.72 1.19 -8.15
CA ARG A 238 -3.64 2.39 -7.30
C ARG A 238 -2.66 3.43 -7.84
N LYS A 239 -1.53 2.98 -8.40
CA LYS A 239 -0.53 3.86 -9.01
C LYS A 239 -1.06 4.52 -10.29
N GLN A 240 -1.81 3.78 -11.12
CA GLN A 240 -2.36 4.30 -12.38
C GLN A 240 -3.41 5.38 -12.17
N ILE A 241 -4.34 5.18 -11.22
CA ILE A 241 -5.37 6.18 -10.90
C ILE A 241 -4.72 7.52 -10.51
N SER A 242 -3.70 7.49 -9.66
CA SER A 242 -2.96 8.71 -9.27
C SER A 242 -2.22 9.38 -10.43
N LEU A 243 -1.80 8.63 -11.46
CA LEU A 243 -1.12 9.20 -12.62
C LEU A 243 -2.11 9.88 -13.58
N ILE A 244 -3.29 9.29 -13.77
CA ILE A 244 -4.33 9.84 -14.65
C ILE A 244 -4.82 11.18 -14.09
N ASP A 245 -5.16 11.25 -12.80
CA ASP A 245 -5.58 12.49 -12.13
C ASP A 245 -4.50 13.59 -12.28
N TYR A 246 -3.22 13.20 -12.27
CA TYR A 246 -2.11 14.12 -12.42
C TYR A 246 -1.92 14.62 -13.86
N ILE A 247 -1.99 13.72 -14.84
CA ILE A 247 -1.94 14.09 -16.27
C ILE A 247 -3.05 15.09 -16.57
N PHE A 248 -4.24 14.80 -16.07
CA PHE A 248 -5.43 15.63 -16.25
C PHE A 248 -5.24 17.04 -15.67
N GLU A 249 -4.67 17.16 -14.46
CA GLU A 249 -4.32 18.47 -13.88
C GLU A 249 -3.34 19.26 -14.77
N LEU A 250 -2.33 18.60 -15.36
CA LEU A 250 -1.39 19.29 -16.24
C LEU A 250 -2.04 19.74 -17.55
N GLU A 251 -3.00 18.99 -18.09
CA GLU A 251 -3.77 19.38 -19.27
C GLU A 251 -4.60 20.63 -19.01
N ILE A 252 -5.27 20.74 -17.85
CA ILE A 252 -5.98 21.97 -17.41
C ILE A 252 -5.06 23.18 -17.48
N GLN A 253 -3.86 23.06 -16.91
CA GLN A 253 -2.93 24.17 -16.82
C GLN A 253 -2.43 24.56 -18.22
N LEU A 254 -2.20 23.60 -19.11
CA LEU A 254 -1.83 23.88 -20.50
C LEU A 254 -2.94 24.64 -21.24
N ASP A 255 -4.19 24.19 -21.11
CA ASP A 255 -5.34 24.85 -21.74
C ASP A 255 -5.52 26.29 -21.22
N ARG A 256 -5.39 26.49 -19.91
CA ARG A 256 -5.38 27.82 -19.30
C ARG A 256 -4.28 28.73 -19.88
N ALA A 257 -3.09 28.20 -20.10
CA ALA A 257 -1.99 28.95 -20.68
C ALA A 257 -2.25 29.30 -22.15
N VAL A 258 -2.86 28.39 -22.93
CA VAL A 258 -3.30 28.64 -24.30
C VAL A 258 -4.34 29.76 -24.34
N GLN A 259 -5.32 29.73 -23.44
CA GLN A 259 -6.35 30.75 -23.32
C GLN A 259 -5.75 32.13 -23.05
N LYS A 260 -4.81 32.25 -22.10
CA LYS A 260 -4.12 33.52 -21.82
C LYS A 260 -3.44 34.12 -23.05
N VAL A 261 -2.89 33.27 -23.92
CA VAL A 261 -2.27 33.74 -25.16
C VAL A 261 -3.32 34.16 -26.17
N GLN A 262 -4.42 33.41 -26.32
CA GLN A 262 -5.55 33.82 -27.15
C GLN A 262 -6.11 35.18 -26.71
N ASP A 263 -6.24 35.38 -25.40
CA ASP A 263 -6.75 36.61 -24.80
C ASP A 263 -5.78 37.79 -24.96
N SER A 264 -4.47 37.54 -25.04
CA SER A 264 -3.49 38.60 -25.25
C SER A 264 -3.76 39.40 -26.52
N LYS A 265 -4.26 38.77 -27.60
CA LYS A 265 -4.45 39.43 -28.90
C LYS A 265 -5.34 40.68 -28.83
N TYR A 266 -6.28 40.73 -27.91
CA TYR A 266 -7.19 41.87 -27.77
C TYR A 266 -6.50 43.10 -27.17
N TYR A 267 -5.41 42.90 -26.43
CA TYR A 267 -4.65 43.96 -25.77
C TYR A 267 -3.43 44.40 -26.57
N ILE A 268 -3.07 43.68 -27.64
CA ILE A 268 -1.85 43.94 -28.41
C ILE A 268 -1.77 45.37 -28.98
N ARG A 269 -2.92 46.01 -29.22
CA ARG A 269 -3.02 47.40 -29.72
C ARG A 269 -3.41 48.41 -28.65
N THR A 270 -4.17 48.00 -27.64
CA THR A 270 -4.82 48.90 -26.67
C THR A 270 -4.03 49.03 -25.37
N ASP A 271 -3.48 47.92 -24.85
CA ASP A 271 -2.72 47.88 -23.60
C ASP A 271 -1.57 46.85 -23.70
N ILE A 272 -0.41 47.34 -24.13
CA ILE A 272 0.79 46.52 -24.31
C ILE A 272 1.30 45.90 -23.00
N ASN A 273 1.06 46.54 -21.86
CA ASN A 273 1.49 46.01 -20.56
C ASN A 273 0.64 44.79 -20.18
N LYS A 274 -0.68 44.88 -20.41
CA LYS A 274 -1.60 43.75 -20.20
C LYS A 274 -1.32 42.61 -21.17
N PHE A 275 -1.02 42.91 -22.44
CA PHE A 275 -0.53 41.92 -23.42
C PHE A 275 0.66 41.13 -22.88
N TYR A 276 1.72 41.81 -22.44
CA TYR A 276 2.92 41.14 -21.93
C TYR A 276 2.68 40.37 -20.64
N LYS A 277 1.85 40.89 -19.74
CA LYS A 277 1.48 40.20 -18.50
C LYS A 277 0.81 38.85 -18.79
N LEU A 278 -0.13 38.81 -19.73
CA LEU A 278 -0.81 37.57 -20.12
C LEU A 278 0.16 36.55 -20.74
N LEU A 279 1.07 37.00 -21.62
CA LEU A 279 2.09 36.12 -22.19
C LEU A 279 3.08 35.60 -21.14
N ASP A 280 3.49 36.44 -20.18
CA ASP A 280 4.38 36.03 -19.08
C ASP A 280 3.73 34.99 -18.17
N ASP A 281 2.46 35.16 -17.85
CA ASP A 281 1.70 34.18 -17.08
C ASP A 281 1.58 32.85 -17.84
N ALA A 282 1.29 32.88 -19.15
CA ALA A 282 1.26 31.69 -19.98
C ALA A 282 2.62 30.97 -20.03
N LEU A 283 3.72 31.71 -20.21
CA LEU A 283 5.08 31.16 -20.21
C LEU A 283 5.44 30.49 -18.88
N ARG A 284 5.04 31.08 -17.74
CA ARG A 284 5.25 30.48 -16.41
C ARG A 284 4.52 29.14 -16.29
N ILE A 285 3.27 29.08 -16.76
CA ILE A 285 2.46 27.87 -16.71
C ILE A 285 3.04 26.78 -17.64
N PHE A 286 3.37 27.11 -18.89
CA PHE A 286 3.99 26.14 -19.80
C PHE A 286 5.29 25.56 -19.23
N LYS A 287 6.15 26.40 -18.65
CA LYS A 287 7.40 25.97 -18.01
C LYS A 287 7.16 25.13 -16.73
N PHE A 288 6.05 25.35 -16.03
CA PHE A 288 5.63 24.47 -14.93
C PHE A 288 5.23 23.10 -15.47
N CYS A 289 4.32 23.04 -16.45
CA CYS A 289 3.85 21.77 -17.03
C CYS A 289 4.99 20.97 -17.69
N GLU A 290 5.95 21.64 -18.33
CA GLU A 290 7.15 21.01 -18.88
C GLU A 290 7.97 20.31 -17.79
N ARG A 291 8.32 21.04 -16.71
CA ARG A 291 9.10 20.50 -15.59
C ARG A 291 8.39 19.33 -14.92
N GLU A 292 7.09 19.45 -14.70
CA GLU A 292 6.30 18.38 -14.09
C GLU A 292 6.19 17.16 -15.01
N GLY A 293 6.02 17.38 -16.31
CA GLY A 293 6.05 16.34 -17.33
C GLY A 293 7.36 15.56 -17.32
N VAL A 294 8.51 16.23 -17.26
CA VAL A 294 9.84 15.59 -17.15
C VAL A 294 9.95 14.78 -15.86
N SER A 295 9.60 15.36 -14.72
CA SER A 295 9.75 14.73 -13.41
C SER A 295 8.98 13.42 -13.26
N ARG A 296 7.86 13.28 -13.99
CA ARG A 296 6.97 12.11 -13.98
C ARG A 296 7.03 11.28 -15.26
N SER A 297 7.90 11.61 -16.21
CA SER A 297 8.02 10.95 -17.51
C SER A 297 6.72 10.95 -18.35
N ILE A 298 5.95 12.04 -18.29
CA ILE A 298 4.75 12.25 -19.09
C ILE A 298 5.14 12.99 -20.38
N THR A 299 5.71 12.24 -21.32
CA THR A 299 6.38 12.79 -22.52
C THR A 299 5.45 13.60 -23.44
N ASN A 300 4.17 13.26 -23.52
CA ASN A 300 3.20 14.02 -24.33
C ASN A 300 2.97 15.44 -23.79
N ILE A 301 2.79 15.56 -22.47
CA ILE A 301 2.59 16.85 -21.79
C ILE A 301 3.87 17.69 -21.84
N GLU A 302 5.01 17.07 -21.55
CA GLU A 302 6.33 17.70 -21.65
C GLU A 302 6.53 18.34 -23.04
N LYS A 303 6.40 17.55 -24.11
CA LYS A 303 6.62 18.03 -25.48
C LYS A 303 5.62 19.10 -25.87
N LYS A 304 4.33 18.92 -25.53
CA LYS A 304 3.27 19.89 -25.82
C LYS A 304 3.57 21.22 -25.12
N ALA A 305 3.89 21.18 -23.83
CA ALA A 305 4.24 22.34 -23.02
C ALA A 305 5.47 23.09 -23.56
N HIS A 306 6.53 22.36 -23.90
CA HIS A 306 7.77 22.93 -24.43
C HIS A 306 7.57 23.62 -25.78
N ILE A 307 6.86 22.97 -26.71
CA ILE A 307 6.54 23.56 -28.03
C ILE A 307 5.71 24.83 -27.86
N MET A 308 4.71 24.80 -26.99
CA MET A 308 3.87 25.98 -26.71
C MET A 308 4.67 27.10 -26.06
N TYR A 309 5.53 26.79 -25.10
CA TYR A 309 6.44 27.75 -24.47
C TYR A 309 7.30 28.49 -25.50
N LEU A 310 7.95 27.75 -26.41
CA LEU A 310 8.80 28.35 -27.44
C LEU A 310 8.00 29.25 -28.40
N ARG A 311 6.81 28.84 -28.81
CA ARG A 311 5.96 29.64 -29.71
C ARG A 311 5.54 30.96 -29.06
N VAL A 312 5.12 30.92 -27.80
CA VAL A 312 4.75 32.14 -27.05
C VAL A 312 5.93 33.06 -26.86
N LEU A 313 7.12 32.48 -26.60
CA LEU A 313 8.35 33.25 -26.46
C LEU A 313 8.70 33.99 -27.77
N LEU A 314 8.50 33.35 -28.92
CA LEU A 314 8.70 33.96 -30.24
C LEU A 314 7.72 35.11 -30.49
N ILE A 315 6.42 34.89 -30.24
CA ILE A 315 5.38 35.93 -30.38
C ILE A 315 5.74 37.15 -29.52
N ARG A 316 6.14 36.92 -28.27
CA ARG A 316 6.56 37.99 -27.36
C ARG A 316 7.75 38.79 -27.92
N GLN A 317 8.78 38.11 -28.39
CA GLN A 317 9.98 38.75 -28.94
C GLN A 317 9.68 39.52 -30.21
N GLU A 318 8.80 39.01 -31.05
CA GLU A 318 8.39 39.66 -32.29
C GLU A 318 7.64 40.95 -32.02
N VAL A 319 6.65 40.93 -31.11
CA VAL A 319 5.94 42.15 -30.72
C VAL A 319 6.88 43.17 -30.10
N LEU A 320 7.85 42.74 -29.29
CA LEU A 320 8.87 43.63 -28.73
C LEU A 320 9.65 44.35 -29.83
N ARG A 321 10.12 43.62 -30.86
CA ARG A 321 10.83 44.20 -32.00
C ARG A 321 9.97 45.20 -32.76
N VAL A 322 8.71 44.86 -33.06
CA VAL A 322 7.78 45.74 -33.76
C VAL A 322 7.59 47.07 -33.00
N TYR A 323 7.48 47.02 -31.67
CA TYR A 323 7.38 48.23 -30.83
C TYR A 323 8.70 49.03 -30.75
N ASP A 324 9.84 48.36 -30.65
CA ASP A 324 11.16 49.01 -30.63
C ASP A 324 11.49 49.68 -31.96
N ASP A 325 11.14 49.04 -33.08
CA ASP A 325 11.31 49.57 -34.43
C ASP A 325 10.43 50.81 -34.63
N TYR A 326 9.15 50.75 -34.23
CA TYR A 326 8.25 51.92 -34.25
C TYR A 326 8.81 53.07 -33.41
N LYS A 327 9.27 52.80 -32.19
CA LYS A 327 9.84 53.83 -31.30
C LYS A 327 11.09 54.47 -31.90
N THR A 328 11.95 53.66 -32.53
CA THR A 328 13.17 54.13 -33.20
C THR A 328 12.82 54.98 -34.43
N GLN A 329 11.89 54.53 -35.27
CA GLN A 329 11.47 55.28 -36.45
C GLN A 329 10.75 56.58 -36.10
N LYS A 330 9.93 56.59 -35.03
CA LYS A 330 9.28 57.82 -34.51
C LYS A 330 10.29 58.87 -34.02
N LEU A 331 11.47 58.44 -33.55
CA LEU A 331 12.56 59.36 -33.17
C LEU A 331 13.27 59.94 -34.41
N ILE A 332 13.34 59.20 -35.51
CA ILE A 332 14.08 59.57 -36.73
C ILE A 332 13.20 60.42 -37.67
N PHE A 333 11.96 59.99 -37.92
CA PHE A 333 11.05 60.59 -38.88
C PHE A 333 9.86 61.22 -38.14
N LYS A 334 9.73 62.55 -38.16
CA LYS A 334 8.65 63.30 -37.49
C LYS A 334 7.27 63.17 -38.17
N GLU A 335 7.12 62.29 -39.16
CA GLU A 335 5.85 62.07 -39.87
C GLU A 335 5.04 60.96 -39.20
N GLU A 336 4.17 61.33 -38.26
CA GLU A 336 3.47 60.37 -37.39
C GLU A 336 2.44 59.48 -38.11
N GLY A 337 1.81 59.97 -39.19
CA GLY A 337 0.62 59.32 -39.76
C GLY A 337 0.84 58.02 -40.54
N ASN A 338 2.01 57.83 -41.17
CA ASN A 338 2.31 56.59 -41.91
C ASN A 338 2.86 55.50 -40.98
N LEU A 339 3.68 55.89 -40.00
CA LEU A 339 4.28 54.98 -39.01
C LEU A 339 3.23 54.27 -38.15
N GLU A 340 2.16 54.96 -37.77
CA GLU A 340 1.06 54.35 -37.01
C GLU A 340 0.29 53.30 -37.83
N LYS A 341 0.16 53.49 -39.15
CA LYS A 341 -0.49 52.52 -40.03
C LYS A 341 0.34 51.27 -40.20
N ASP A 342 1.66 51.42 -40.33
CA ASP A 342 2.60 50.30 -40.48
C ASP A 342 2.64 49.46 -39.18
N LEU A 343 2.79 50.11 -38.02
CA LEU A 343 2.68 49.46 -36.71
C LEU A 343 1.34 48.71 -36.57
N ALA A 344 0.24 49.37 -36.94
CA ALA A 344 -1.08 48.78 -36.87
C ALA A 344 -1.19 47.55 -37.78
N SER A 345 -0.57 47.55 -38.96
CA SER A 345 -0.52 46.42 -39.88
C SER A 345 0.26 45.23 -39.29
N ASP A 346 1.46 45.48 -38.79
CA ASP A 346 2.33 44.45 -38.23
C ASP A 346 1.72 43.78 -36.99
N LEU A 347 1.14 44.58 -36.08
CA LEU A 347 0.44 44.06 -34.90
C LEU A 347 -0.83 43.29 -35.29
N ARG A 348 -1.49 43.65 -36.41
CA ARG A 348 -2.65 42.91 -36.92
C ARG A 348 -2.23 41.53 -37.41
N GLU A 349 -1.09 41.41 -38.08
CA GLU A 349 -0.55 40.12 -38.52
C GLU A 349 -0.22 39.20 -37.33
N VAL A 350 0.38 39.74 -36.27
CA VAL A 350 0.59 38.99 -35.02
C VAL A 350 -0.74 38.56 -34.41
N SER A 351 -1.73 39.45 -34.35
CA SER A 351 -3.07 39.14 -33.82
C SER A 351 -3.79 38.05 -34.62
N ILE A 352 -3.62 38.02 -35.95
CA ILE A 352 -4.17 36.97 -36.82
C ILE A 352 -3.50 35.64 -36.50
N ARG A 353 -2.17 35.60 -36.40
CA ARG A 353 -1.44 34.36 -36.03
C ARG A 353 -1.82 33.83 -34.65
N ILE A 354 -2.03 34.71 -33.67
CA ILE A 354 -2.56 34.28 -32.36
C ILE A 354 -3.96 33.68 -32.53
N SER A 355 -4.83 34.28 -33.34
CA SER A 355 -6.20 33.79 -33.58
C SER A 355 -6.27 32.45 -34.30
N GLU A 356 -5.32 32.19 -35.21
CA GLU A 356 -5.17 30.92 -35.92
C GLU A 356 -4.48 29.84 -35.07
N TRP A 357 -3.91 30.22 -33.92
CA TRP A 357 -3.28 29.27 -33.03
C TRP A 357 -4.29 28.34 -32.36
N GLN A 358 -3.80 27.30 -31.68
CA GLN A 358 -4.64 26.32 -31.00
C GLN A 358 -5.60 27.06 -30.06
N LYS A 359 -6.90 26.87 -30.27
CA LYS A 359 -7.93 27.46 -29.41
C LYS A 359 -8.03 26.62 -28.16
N SER A 360 -8.25 27.31 -27.04
CA SER A 360 -8.59 26.66 -25.78
C SER A 360 -9.89 25.87 -25.98
N THR A 361 -9.90 24.61 -25.60
CA THR A 361 -11.02 23.70 -25.91
C THR A 361 -12.08 23.84 -24.83
N PHE A 362 -13.19 24.51 -25.15
CA PHE A 362 -14.41 24.46 -24.32
C PHE A 362 -14.80 23.02 -23.94
N GLY A 363 -14.56 22.07 -24.85
CA GLY A 363 -14.79 20.64 -24.61
C GLY A 363 -13.97 20.06 -23.45
N GLU A 364 -12.76 20.54 -23.20
CA GLU A 364 -11.98 20.10 -22.03
C GLU A 364 -12.63 20.60 -20.74
N ILE A 365 -13.03 21.88 -20.67
CA ILE A 365 -13.80 22.44 -19.54
C ILE A 365 -15.11 21.68 -19.29
N GLN A 366 -15.83 21.35 -20.35
CA GLN A 366 -17.04 20.55 -20.27
C GLN A 366 -16.75 19.13 -19.73
N THR A 367 -15.67 18.50 -20.17
CA THR A 367 -15.24 17.18 -19.65
C THR A 367 -14.94 17.25 -18.15
N TYR A 368 -14.30 18.32 -17.66
CA TYR A 368 -14.04 18.52 -16.22
C TYR A 368 -15.35 18.66 -15.43
N TYR A 369 -16.32 19.41 -15.96
CA TYR A 369 -17.65 19.52 -15.36
C TYR A 369 -18.34 18.14 -15.27
N ASP A 370 -18.23 17.34 -16.33
CA ASP A 370 -18.81 15.99 -16.37
C ASP A 370 -18.09 15.03 -15.39
N ASP A 371 -16.76 15.11 -15.25
CA ASP A 371 -16.03 14.31 -14.25
C ASP A 371 -16.46 14.65 -12.81
N ALA A 372 -16.72 15.93 -12.51
CA ALA A 372 -17.26 16.32 -11.20
C ALA A 372 -18.58 15.60 -10.90
N TYR A 373 -19.46 15.47 -11.90
CA TYR A 373 -20.70 14.72 -11.77
C TYR A 373 -20.45 13.21 -11.61
N ILE A 374 -19.52 12.64 -12.36
CA ILE A 374 -19.12 11.23 -12.21
C ILE A 374 -18.63 10.96 -10.79
N LYS A 375 -17.87 11.87 -10.17
CA LYS A 375 -17.45 11.73 -8.75
C LYS A 375 -18.64 11.68 -7.79
N ILE A 376 -19.75 12.35 -8.08
CA ILE A 376 -20.98 12.26 -7.29
C ILE A 376 -21.66 10.90 -7.47
N VAL A 377 -21.70 10.37 -8.69
CA VAL A 377 -22.19 9.01 -8.94
C VAL A 377 -21.31 7.97 -8.23
N GLU A 378 -19.98 8.11 -8.31
CA GLU A 378 -19.02 7.29 -7.58
C GLU A 378 -19.22 7.40 -6.06
N ALA A 379 -19.50 8.61 -5.55
CA ALA A 379 -19.79 8.82 -4.15
C ALA A 379 -21.03 8.03 -3.74
N ARG A 380 -22.14 8.17 -4.47
CA ARG A 380 -23.39 7.45 -4.22
C ARG A 380 -23.21 5.94 -4.22
N LEU A 381 -22.48 5.41 -5.19
CA LEU A 381 -22.15 3.98 -5.25
C LEU A 381 -21.25 3.56 -4.08
N SER A 382 -20.28 4.40 -3.72
CA SER A 382 -19.39 4.15 -2.60
C SER A 382 -20.14 4.14 -1.27
N PHE A 383 -21.14 4.98 -1.06
CA PHE A 383 -21.92 5.02 0.19
C PHE A 383 -22.64 3.70 0.51
N LYS A 384 -22.93 2.85 -0.48
CA LYS A 384 -23.48 1.50 -0.27
C LYS A 384 -22.50 0.55 0.43
N LYS A 385 -21.20 0.83 0.33
CA LYS A 385 -20.13 -0.04 0.86
C LYS A 385 -19.21 0.68 1.84
N HIS A 386 -19.01 1.99 1.73
CA HIS A 386 -18.01 2.75 2.45
C HIS A 386 -18.42 4.23 2.58
N LEU A 387 -18.90 4.61 3.76
CA LEU A 387 -19.43 5.95 4.04
C LEU A 387 -18.38 7.06 3.87
N ILE A 388 -17.20 6.89 4.48
CA ILE A 388 -16.14 7.91 4.46
C ILE A 388 -15.56 8.14 3.06
N LYS A 389 -15.37 7.06 2.29
CA LYS A 389 -14.91 7.15 0.90
C LYS A 389 -15.91 7.91 0.03
N GLY A 390 -17.20 7.68 0.24
CA GLY A 390 -18.27 8.44 -0.41
C GLY A 390 -18.13 9.95 -0.13
N LEU A 391 -17.93 10.34 1.12
CA LEU A 391 -17.73 11.75 1.48
C LEU A 391 -16.48 12.36 0.81
N SER A 392 -15.36 11.63 0.80
CA SER A 392 -14.14 12.07 0.11
C SER A 392 -14.36 12.34 -1.38
N LYS A 393 -15.21 11.56 -2.05
CA LYS A 393 -15.56 11.74 -3.46
C LYS A 393 -16.40 13.00 -3.70
N ILE A 394 -17.29 13.35 -2.77
CA ILE A 394 -18.02 14.62 -2.80
C ILE A 394 -17.06 15.80 -2.68
N TYR A 395 -16.09 15.74 -1.77
CA TYR A 395 -15.06 16.78 -1.65
C TYR A 395 -14.25 16.95 -2.94
N SER A 396 -13.89 15.85 -3.61
CA SER A 396 -13.24 15.90 -4.92
C SER A 396 -14.12 16.58 -5.96
N ALA A 397 -15.42 16.25 -6.02
CA ALA A 397 -16.37 16.88 -6.93
C ALA A 397 -16.49 18.40 -6.69
N ILE A 398 -16.54 18.84 -5.43
CA ILE A 398 -16.56 20.27 -5.07
C ILE A 398 -15.31 20.96 -5.60
N LYS A 399 -14.12 20.38 -5.35
CA LYS A 399 -12.86 20.95 -5.82
C LYS A 399 -12.81 21.09 -7.35
N ILE A 400 -13.30 20.08 -8.07
CA ILE A 400 -13.38 20.12 -9.54
C ILE A 400 -14.35 21.22 -9.98
N ASN A 401 -15.54 21.30 -9.40
CA ASN A 401 -16.52 22.35 -9.73
C ASN A 401 -16.01 23.76 -9.41
N GLU A 402 -15.37 23.98 -8.26
CA GLU A 402 -14.73 25.26 -7.93
C GLU A 402 -13.67 25.64 -8.96
N ARG A 403 -12.89 24.65 -9.41
CA ARG A 403 -11.85 24.85 -10.42
C ARG A 403 -12.45 25.21 -11.77
N VAL A 404 -13.46 24.46 -12.23
CA VAL A 404 -14.17 24.72 -13.48
C VAL A 404 -14.81 26.11 -13.46
N LYS A 405 -15.50 26.46 -12.37
CA LYS A 405 -16.08 27.79 -12.18
C LYS A 405 -15.03 28.90 -12.26
N TYR A 406 -13.88 28.71 -11.60
CA TYR A 406 -12.78 29.67 -11.65
C TYR A 406 -12.25 29.87 -13.07
N LEU A 407 -12.07 28.77 -13.83
CA LEU A 407 -11.59 28.84 -15.22
C LEU A 407 -12.60 29.54 -16.14
N LEU A 408 -13.89 29.24 -15.97
CA LEU A 408 -14.96 29.89 -16.75
C LEU A 408 -15.08 31.37 -16.42
N ASN A 409 -15.00 31.75 -15.14
CA ASN A 409 -14.96 33.16 -14.75
C ASN A 409 -13.76 33.90 -15.36
N GLU A 410 -12.56 33.29 -15.31
CA GLU A 410 -11.35 33.88 -15.92
C GLU A 410 -11.52 34.11 -17.42
N ARG A 411 -12.22 33.21 -18.13
CA ARG A 411 -12.54 33.37 -19.56
C ARG A 411 -13.56 34.48 -19.82
N LEU A 412 -14.60 34.57 -18.99
CA LEU A 412 -15.70 35.52 -19.17
C LEU A 412 -15.33 36.95 -18.76
N GLU A 413 -14.55 37.15 -17.69
CA GLU A 413 -14.06 38.48 -17.26
C GLU A 413 -13.27 39.19 -18.36
N ILE A 414 -12.50 38.44 -19.16
CA ILE A 414 -11.72 39.00 -20.27
C ILE A 414 -12.61 39.42 -21.44
N ILE A 415 -13.80 38.82 -21.57
CA ILE A 415 -14.75 39.11 -22.64
C ILE A 415 -15.57 40.38 -22.34
N GLU A 416 -15.91 40.64 -21.07
CA GLU A 416 -16.66 41.85 -20.67
C GLU A 416 -15.90 43.15 -20.96
N GLU A 417 -14.57 43.11 -21.08
CA GLU A 417 -13.75 44.26 -21.44
C GLU A 417 -13.69 44.56 -22.96
N LYS A 418 -14.41 43.80 -23.81
CA LYS A 418 -14.38 43.93 -25.27
C LYS A 418 -15.59 44.71 -25.82
N PRO A 419 -15.39 45.76 -26.62
CA PRO A 419 -16.50 46.53 -27.20
C PRO A 419 -17.16 45.88 -28.44
N GLU A 420 -16.49 44.97 -29.17
CA GLU A 420 -17.04 44.30 -30.37
C GLU A 420 -16.55 42.83 -30.46
N LEU A 421 -17.46 41.87 -30.30
CA LEU A 421 -17.21 40.42 -30.48
C LEU A 421 -17.65 39.98 -31.87
N SER A 422 -16.96 39.00 -32.46
CA SER A 422 -17.48 38.32 -33.65
C SER A 422 -18.68 37.42 -33.33
N GLU A 423 -19.44 37.02 -34.34
CA GLU A 423 -20.59 36.11 -34.16
C GLU A 423 -20.15 34.76 -33.55
N ASP A 424 -19.04 34.19 -34.03
CA ASP A 424 -18.45 32.96 -33.47
C ASP A 424 -18.01 33.13 -32.01
N GLU A 425 -17.41 34.28 -31.67
CA GLU A 425 -16.98 34.57 -30.30
C GLU A 425 -18.18 34.78 -29.35
N THR A 426 -19.28 35.33 -29.88
CA THR A 426 -20.54 35.47 -29.15
C THR A 426 -21.14 34.10 -28.84
N ILE A 427 -21.17 33.18 -29.83
CA ILE A 427 -21.64 31.80 -29.63
C ILE A 427 -20.79 31.07 -28.58
N VAL A 428 -19.47 31.23 -28.61
CA VAL A 428 -18.58 30.60 -27.62
C VAL A 428 -18.82 31.19 -26.24
N ARG A 429 -18.91 32.53 -26.12
CA ARG A 429 -19.21 33.21 -24.85
C ARG A 429 -20.53 32.73 -24.27
N ASP A 430 -21.57 32.63 -25.07
CA ASP A 430 -22.90 32.23 -24.61
C ASP A 430 -22.89 30.77 -24.10
N LYS A 431 -22.13 29.88 -24.74
CA LYS A 431 -21.89 28.50 -24.25
C LYS A 431 -21.08 28.46 -22.96
N GLU A 432 -20.06 29.31 -22.83
CA GLU A 432 -19.26 29.43 -21.61
C GLU A 432 -20.08 29.97 -20.44
N GLN A 433 -20.94 30.96 -20.70
CA GLN A 433 -21.89 31.51 -19.73
C GLN A 433 -22.89 30.45 -19.27
N GLU A 434 -23.46 29.69 -20.22
CA GLU A 434 -24.37 28.58 -19.92
C GLU A 434 -23.68 27.52 -19.05
N LEU A 435 -22.45 27.12 -19.40
CA LEU A 435 -21.69 26.16 -18.61
C LEU A 435 -21.32 26.70 -17.22
N LEU A 436 -21.01 28.00 -17.10
CA LEU A 436 -20.73 28.63 -15.81
C LEU A 436 -21.96 28.60 -14.91
N GLU A 437 -23.13 28.88 -15.45
CA GLU A 437 -24.40 28.80 -14.71
C GLU A 437 -24.66 27.37 -14.25
N LYS A 438 -24.55 26.39 -15.15
CA LYS A 438 -24.67 24.95 -14.82
C LYS A 438 -23.68 24.52 -13.75
N CYS A 439 -22.42 24.88 -13.88
CA CYS A 439 -21.37 24.58 -12.91
C CYS A 439 -21.64 25.24 -11.55
N THR A 440 -22.09 26.50 -11.54
CA THR A 440 -22.43 27.22 -10.31
C THR A 440 -23.62 26.57 -9.59
N ASN A 441 -24.65 26.15 -10.32
CA ASN A 441 -25.80 25.45 -9.75
C ASN A 441 -25.39 24.06 -9.23
N SER A 442 -24.62 23.31 -10.01
CA SER A 442 -24.09 22.01 -9.57
C SER A 442 -23.20 22.16 -8.33
N LEU A 443 -22.32 23.16 -8.27
CA LEU A 443 -21.46 23.42 -7.12
C LEU A 443 -22.30 23.71 -5.86
N LYS A 444 -23.30 24.58 -5.96
CA LYS A 444 -24.23 24.87 -4.86
C LYS A 444 -24.95 23.61 -4.38
N ALA A 445 -25.46 22.80 -5.32
CA ALA A 445 -26.11 21.52 -5.02
C ALA A 445 -25.14 20.54 -4.35
N THR A 446 -23.89 20.46 -4.80
CA THR A 446 -22.88 19.56 -4.23
C THR A 446 -22.44 20.00 -2.84
N ILE A 447 -22.27 21.31 -2.60
CA ILE A 447 -21.98 21.85 -1.26
C ILE A 447 -23.14 21.54 -0.31
N LYS A 448 -24.39 21.74 -0.77
CA LYS A 448 -25.58 21.38 0.02
C LYS A 448 -25.63 19.89 0.35
N LEU A 449 -25.33 19.02 -0.63
CA LEU A 449 -25.23 17.56 -0.44
C LEU A 449 -24.18 17.21 0.63
N LYS A 450 -22.99 17.81 0.54
CA LYS A 450 -21.94 17.64 1.54
C LYS A 450 -22.43 18.04 2.94
N ASP A 451 -23.03 19.23 3.07
CA ASP A 451 -23.46 19.76 4.36
C ASP A 451 -24.57 18.92 5.01
N GLU A 452 -25.50 18.39 4.21
CA GLU A 452 -26.55 17.47 4.68
C GLU A 452 -26.02 16.12 5.15
N ILE A 453 -25.04 15.57 4.44
CA ILE A 453 -24.36 14.31 4.82
C ILE A 453 -23.51 14.52 6.08
N GLU A 454 -22.77 15.63 6.17
CA GLU A 454 -22.01 15.97 7.38
C GLU A 454 -22.92 16.26 8.57
N SER A 455 -24.08 16.85 8.35
CA SER A 455 -25.14 16.98 9.36
C SER A 455 -25.61 15.61 9.84
N ALA A 456 -25.80 14.64 8.94
CA ALA A 456 -26.16 13.28 9.29
C ALA A 456 -25.06 12.59 10.13
N PHE A 457 -23.78 12.78 9.78
CA PHE A 457 -22.66 12.28 10.58
C PHE A 457 -22.53 12.97 11.96
N ARG A 458 -22.84 14.26 12.06
CA ARG A 458 -22.88 14.96 13.35
C ARG A 458 -23.93 14.36 14.29
N LYS A 459 -25.12 14.01 13.77
CA LYS A 459 -26.16 13.32 14.55
C LYS A 459 -25.71 11.94 15.04
N LEU A 460 -24.93 11.20 14.25
CA LEU A 460 -24.34 9.94 14.70
C LEU A 460 -23.35 10.16 15.85
N LYS A 461 -22.53 11.22 15.76
CA LYS A 461 -21.57 11.59 16.81
C LYS A 461 -22.26 11.96 18.13
N GLU A 462 -23.38 12.68 18.07
CA GLU A 462 -24.21 12.97 19.25
C GLU A 462 -24.80 11.71 19.89
N LYS A 463 -25.06 10.67 19.09
CA LYS A 463 -25.48 9.34 19.57
C LYS A 463 -24.30 8.47 20.04
N GLY A 464 -23.08 9.01 20.05
CA GLY A 464 -21.87 8.33 20.56
C GLY A 464 -21.09 7.53 19.53
N ILE A 465 -21.50 7.53 18.26
CA ILE A 465 -20.84 6.79 17.18
C ILE A 465 -19.77 7.68 16.56
N GLN A 466 -18.49 7.33 16.75
CA GLN A 466 -17.39 8.14 16.23
C GLN A 466 -17.07 7.77 14.77
N THR A 467 -16.28 8.62 14.10
CA THR A 467 -15.86 8.39 12.72
C THR A 467 -15.03 7.11 12.59
N GLU A 468 -14.22 6.78 13.59
CA GLU A 468 -13.43 5.55 13.63
C GLU A 468 -14.31 4.29 13.62
N ASP A 469 -15.49 4.36 14.22
CA ASP A 469 -16.44 3.24 14.22
C ASP A 469 -17.07 3.05 12.84
N LEU A 470 -17.38 4.14 12.14
CA LEU A 470 -17.85 4.11 10.76
C LEU A 470 -16.78 3.57 9.79
N THR A 471 -15.50 3.86 10.05
CA THR A 471 -14.38 3.28 9.30
C THR A 471 -14.31 1.78 9.51
N LYS A 472 -14.39 1.28 10.75
CA LYS A 472 -14.40 -0.17 11.02
C LYS A 472 -15.56 -0.88 10.32
N ILE A 473 -16.76 -0.30 10.34
CA ILE A 473 -17.92 -0.86 9.62
C ILE A 473 -17.66 -0.88 8.11
N SER A 474 -17.07 0.20 7.57
CA SER A 474 -16.72 0.31 6.15
C SER A 474 -15.62 -0.66 5.70
N ASP A 475 -14.67 -0.98 6.58
CA ASP A 475 -13.61 -1.94 6.31
C ASP A 475 -14.20 -3.35 6.20
N LEU A 476 -15.15 -3.70 7.08
CA LEU A 476 -15.85 -5.00 7.04
C LEU A 476 -16.67 -5.18 5.76
N THR A 477 -17.48 -4.18 5.39
CA THR A 477 -18.27 -4.23 4.15
C THR A 477 -17.39 -4.33 2.90
N GLN A 478 -16.24 -3.66 2.88
CA GLN A 478 -15.31 -3.72 1.76
C GLN A 478 -14.59 -5.07 1.69
N GLU A 479 -14.14 -5.63 2.82
CA GLU A 479 -13.42 -6.91 2.86
C GLU A 479 -14.28 -8.07 2.33
N TYR A 480 -15.58 -8.04 2.62
CA TYR A 480 -16.50 -9.12 2.26
C TYR A 480 -17.39 -8.81 1.04
N ASP A 481 -17.21 -7.64 0.41
CA ASP A 481 -18.04 -7.15 -0.70
C ASP A 481 -19.56 -7.14 -0.40
N VAL A 482 -19.92 -6.79 0.84
CA VAL A 482 -21.30 -6.85 1.34
C VAL A 482 -21.89 -5.44 1.47
N ASP A 483 -23.21 -5.33 1.26
CA ASP A 483 -23.95 -4.08 1.42
C ASP A 483 -23.97 -3.61 2.88
N LEU A 484 -23.70 -2.32 3.08
CA LEU A 484 -23.63 -1.69 4.41
C LEU A 484 -24.90 -1.88 5.24
N TYR A 485 -26.07 -1.87 4.60
CA TYR A 485 -27.33 -2.07 5.31
C TYR A 485 -27.37 -3.45 5.98
N SER A 486 -26.97 -4.49 5.25
CA SER A 486 -26.95 -5.86 5.78
C SER A 486 -25.94 -6.01 6.92
N VAL A 487 -24.75 -5.41 6.80
CA VAL A 487 -23.74 -5.42 7.88
C VAL A 487 -24.25 -4.71 9.13
N ILE A 488 -24.95 -3.58 8.99
CA ILE A 488 -25.56 -2.88 10.13
C ILE A 488 -26.61 -3.76 10.83
N VAL A 489 -27.49 -4.40 10.05
CA VAL A 489 -28.57 -5.25 10.56
C VAL A 489 -28.02 -6.46 11.33
N ASP A 490 -27.00 -7.11 10.77
CA ASP A 490 -26.41 -8.33 11.33
C ASP A 490 -25.50 -8.03 12.53
N THR A 491 -24.68 -6.98 12.45
CA THR A 491 -23.69 -6.65 13.49
C THR A 491 -24.35 -6.05 14.74
N PHE A 492 -25.36 -5.21 14.56
CA PHE A 492 -26.00 -4.47 15.67
C PHE A 492 -27.36 -5.03 16.07
N GLY A 493 -27.64 -6.31 15.78
CA GLY A 493 -28.91 -6.96 16.12
C GLY A 493 -29.29 -6.87 17.61
N GLY A 494 -28.29 -6.86 18.50
CA GLY A 494 -28.50 -6.72 19.96
C GLY A 494 -28.56 -5.27 20.47
N ASP A 495 -28.02 -4.29 19.74
CA ASP A 495 -28.04 -2.87 20.10
C ASP A 495 -28.99 -2.10 19.18
N ILE A 496 -30.28 -2.21 19.51
CA ILE A 496 -31.39 -1.63 18.73
C ILE A 496 -31.21 -0.11 18.54
N LYS A 497 -30.66 0.59 19.54
CA LYS A 497 -30.51 2.05 19.50
C LYS A 497 -29.46 2.46 18.45
N THR A 498 -28.30 1.81 18.47
CA THR A 498 -27.21 2.06 17.50
C THR A 498 -27.61 1.61 16.09
N LYS A 499 -28.23 0.44 15.96
CA LYS A 499 -28.77 -0.06 14.69
C LYS A 499 -29.73 0.94 14.05
N ASN A 500 -30.75 1.39 14.79
CA ASN A 500 -31.74 2.32 14.27
C ASN A 500 -31.11 3.66 13.88
N ALA A 501 -30.13 4.15 14.66
CA ALA A 501 -29.41 5.38 14.34
C ALA A 501 -28.61 5.30 13.03
N LEU A 502 -27.94 4.16 12.80
CA LEU A 502 -27.17 3.91 11.58
C LEU A 502 -28.07 3.75 10.35
N ILE A 503 -29.18 3.00 10.47
CA ILE A 503 -30.16 2.84 9.40
C ILE A 503 -30.82 4.16 9.06
N GLU A 504 -31.31 4.91 10.05
CA GLU A 504 -31.91 6.24 9.85
C GLU A 504 -30.94 7.19 9.14
N THR A 505 -29.65 7.13 9.50
CA THR A 505 -28.62 7.96 8.86
C THR A 505 -28.35 7.51 7.43
N TYR A 506 -28.27 6.20 7.18
CA TYR A 506 -28.09 5.65 5.84
C TYR A 506 -29.26 6.02 4.91
N GLU A 507 -30.49 5.83 5.37
CA GLU A 507 -31.71 6.24 4.65
C GLU A 507 -31.74 7.75 4.40
N LYS A 508 -31.34 8.57 5.39
CA LYS A 508 -31.21 10.01 5.21
C LYS A 508 -30.19 10.35 4.11
N ILE A 509 -29.02 9.71 4.11
CA ILE A 509 -27.99 9.94 3.09
C ILE A 509 -28.52 9.55 1.71
N GLU A 510 -29.16 8.38 1.57
CA GLU A 510 -29.76 7.95 0.31
C GLU A 510 -30.86 8.90 -0.17
N GLY A 511 -31.73 9.36 0.74
CA GLY A 511 -32.73 10.40 0.47
C GLY A 511 -32.09 11.71 -0.01
N THR A 512 -30.99 12.13 0.61
CA THR A 512 -30.23 13.33 0.23
C THR A 512 -29.67 13.21 -1.19
N PHE A 513 -29.17 12.04 -1.59
CA PHE A 513 -28.74 11.79 -2.98
C PHE A 513 -29.91 11.83 -3.98
N ASN A 514 -31.11 11.41 -3.59
CA ASN A 514 -32.30 11.52 -4.45
C ASN A 514 -32.77 12.98 -4.58
N GLU A 515 -32.62 13.79 -3.53
CA GLU A 515 -32.89 15.23 -3.58
C GLU A 515 -31.84 16.01 -4.36
N TYR A 516 -30.59 15.57 -4.34
CA TYR A 516 -29.50 16.19 -5.10
C TYR A 516 -29.84 16.33 -6.60
N GLU A 517 -30.45 15.32 -7.21
CA GLU A 517 -30.87 15.39 -8.62
C GLU A 517 -31.89 16.50 -8.86
N LYS A 518 -32.74 16.81 -7.86
CA LYS A 518 -33.68 17.93 -7.94
C LYS A 518 -32.98 19.27 -7.75
N TRP A 519 -32.01 19.36 -6.83
CA TRP A 519 -31.26 20.61 -6.59
C TRP A 519 -30.37 21.00 -7.76
N LYS A 520 -29.91 20.03 -8.54
CA LYS A 520 -29.08 20.26 -9.71
C LYS A 520 -29.86 20.91 -10.86
N GLU A 521 -31.17 20.65 -10.96
CA GLU A 521 -32.16 21.29 -11.84
C GLU A 521 -31.62 21.71 -13.24
N VAL A 522 -30.96 20.77 -13.94
CA VAL A 522 -30.54 20.94 -15.33
C VAL A 522 -30.72 19.61 -16.06
N ASP A 523 -31.53 19.60 -17.11
CA ASP A 523 -31.75 18.48 -18.03
C ASP A 523 -30.41 18.00 -18.60
N PHE A 524 -29.86 16.90 -18.07
CA PHE A 524 -28.80 16.16 -18.75
C PHE A 524 -29.44 15.38 -19.90
N LYS A 525 -29.68 16.04 -21.03
CA LYS A 525 -29.70 15.32 -22.31
C LYS A 525 -28.25 14.95 -22.62
N VAL A 526 -27.84 13.79 -22.13
CA VAL A 526 -26.61 13.13 -22.58
C VAL A 526 -26.73 13.00 -24.10
N PHE A 527 -25.87 13.69 -24.85
CA PHE A 527 -25.75 13.54 -26.30
C PHE A 527 -24.96 12.29 -26.65
#